data_AF-A0A953XSL8-F1
#
_entry.id   AF-A0A953XSL8-F1
#
_cell.length_a   1.000
_cell.length_b   1.000
_cell.length_c   1.000
_cell.angle_alpha   90.00
_cell.angle_beta   90.00
_cell.angle_gamma   90.00
#
_symmetry.space_group_name_H-M   'P 1'
#
loop_
_entity.id
_entity.type
_entity.pdbx_description
1 polymer ?
#
loop_
_entity_poly.entity_id
_entity_poly.type
_entity_poly.pdbx_seq_one_letter_code
_entity_poly.pdbx_strand_id
1 'polypeptide(L)'
;MIRKNAEKKVKEARKDIEAGKEPKHQPDKVEAFLAQLEDVVARLPASLDEVLLALDHEGAQNLEPVKKFRPPTEKFMEDCTRTVLRLHPALAPIKLAVFPLKKNKPEIVELAKSIKQKFQKHFRTVYDDSAGIGRLYRRQDEIGTPYCITVDFESLEDGTVTVRERDTMAQERVAIDDLHDYLLPRLEL
;
A
#
# COMPACT_ATOMS: atom_id res chain seq x y z
N MET A 1 -28.41 -27.48 -12.06
CA MET A 1 -29.35 -26.80 -12.99
C MET A 1 -28.65 -25.74 -13.84
N ILE A 2 -27.55 -25.16 -13.33
CA ILE A 2 -26.82 -24.04 -13.96
C ILE A 2 -25.92 -24.53 -15.08
N ARG A 3 -25.28 -25.69 -14.94
CA ARG A 3 -24.51 -26.32 -16.03
C ARG A 3 -25.38 -26.55 -17.27
N LYS A 4 -26.60 -27.07 -17.09
CA LYS A 4 -27.58 -27.25 -18.19
C LYS A 4 -28.04 -25.92 -18.79
N ASN A 5 -28.20 -24.87 -17.99
CA ASN A 5 -28.57 -23.54 -18.48
C ASN A 5 -27.40 -22.83 -19.19
N ALA A 6 -26.16 -23.01 -18.73
CA ALA A 6 -24.95 -22.51 -19.36
C ALA A 6 -24.70 -23.23 -20.69
N GLU A 7 -24.80 -24.55 -20.70
CA GLU A 7 -24.75 -25.37 -21.93
C GLU A 7 -25.87 -24.98 -22.91
N LYS A 8 -27.07 -24.67 -22.42
CA LYS A 8 -28.18 -24.15 -23.24
C LYS A 8 -27.89 -22.76 -23.82
N LYS A 9 -27.34 -21.84 -23.02
CA LYS A 9 -26.94 -20.50 -23.48
C LYS A 9 -25.77 -20.54 -24.47
N VAL A 10 -24.82 -21.45 -24.28
CA VAL A 10 -23.73 -21.69 -25.23
C VAL A 10 -24.28 -22.27 -26.55
N LYS A 11 -25.25 -23.19 -26.48
CA LYS A 11 -25.96 -23.69 -27.68
C LYS A 11 -26.77 -22.61 -28.40
N GLU A 12 -27.48 -21.75 -27.66
CA GLU A 12 -28.25 -20.63 -28.24
C GLU A 12 -27.31 -19.60 -28.88
N ALA A 13 -26.20 -19.27 -28.24
CA ALA A 13 -25.17 -18.37 -28.79
C ALA A 13 -24.51 -18.95 -30.06
N ARG A 14 -24.21 -20.25 -30.10
CA ARG A 14 -23.70 -20.93 -31.31
C ARG A 14 -24.73 -20.90 -32.45
N LYS A 15 -26.01 -21.10 -32.14
CA LYS A 15 -27.11 -21.06 -33.11
C LYS A 15 -27.35 -19.67 -33.69
N ASP A 16 -27.17 -18.61 -32.89
CA ASP A 16 -27.26 -17.23 -33.36
C ASP A 16 -26.08 -16.83 -34.27
N ILE A 17 -24.90 -17.44 -34.08
CA ILE A 17 -23.72 -17.28 -34.95
C ILE A 17 -23.93 -18.01 -36.29
N GLU A 18 -24.44 -19.25 -36.29
CA GLU A 18 -24.77 -20.02 -37.51
C GLU A 18 -25.92 -19.39 -38.33
N ALA A 19 -26.82 -18.65 -37.69
CA ALA A 19 -27.95 -17.99 -38.36
C ALA A 19 -27.59 -16.66 -39.06
N GLY A 20 -26.31 -16.28 -39.11
CA GLY A 20 -25.82 -15.14 -39.89
C GLY A 20 -26.19 -13.75 -39.35
N LYS A 21 -26.59 -13.63 -38.08
CA LYS A 21 -26.74 -12.31 -37.43
C LYS A 21 -25.35 -11.76 -37.15
N GLU A 22 -25.01 -10.63 -37.78
CA GLU A 22 -23.69 -10.02 -37.63
C GLU A 22 -23.36 -9.76 -36.15
N PRO A 23 -22.29 -10.38 -35.60
CA PRO A 23 -21.89 -10.11 -34.24
C PRO A 23 -21.37 -8.66 -34.15
N LYS A 24 -21.70 -7.95 -33.07
CA LYS A 24 -21.22 -6.58 -32.83
C LYS A 24 -19.68 -6.48 -32.76
N HIS A 25 -18.95 -7.59 -32.75
CA HIS A 25 -17.48 -7.71 -32.64
C HIS A 25 -16.94 -8.77 -33.63
N GLN A 26 -15.66 -8.66 -34.00
CA GLN A 26 -14.94 -9.57 -34.92
C GLN A 26 -15.21 -11.06 -34.59
N PRO A 27 -15.53 -11.91 -35.59
CA PRO A 27 -15.96 -13.29 -35.40
C PRO A 27 -14.93 -14.14 -34.63
N ASP A 28 -13.64 -13.96 -34.89
CA ASP A 28 -12.55 -14.67 -34.23
C ASP A 28 -12.51 -14.45 -32.70
N LYS A 29 -12.95 -13.27 -32.23
CA LYS A 29 -12.98 -12.95 -30.80
C LYS A 29 -14.16 -13.61 -30.09
N VAL A 30 -15.27 -13.84 -30.80
CA VAL A 30 -16.45 -14.51 -30.26
C VAL A 30 -16.18 -15.99 -30.08
N GLU A 31 -15.55 -16.63 -31.06
CA GLU A 31 -15.13 -18.04 -30.95
C GLU A 31 -14.11 -18.27 -29.83
N ALA A 32 -13.11 -17.39 -29.71
CA ALA A 32 -12.13 -17.45 -28.62
C ALA A 32 -12.78 -17.31 -27.23
N PHE A 33 -13.76 -16.41 -27.09
CA PHE A 33 -14.47 -16.22 -25.84
C PHE A 33 -15.38 -17.41 -25.48
N LEU A 34 -16.04 -18.01 -26.49
CA LEU A 34 -16.84 -19.22 -26.29
C LEU A 34 -15.98 -20.42 -25.87
N ALA A 35 -14.80 -20.59 -26.48
CA ALA A 35 -13.86 -21.63 -26.09
C ALA A 35 -13.38 -21.45 -24.63
N GLN A 36 -13.12 -20.20 -24.21
CA GLN A 36 -12.77 -19.89 -22.83
C GLN A 36 -13.92 -20.19 -21.85
N LEU A 37 -15.16 -19.84 -22.22
CA LEU A 37 -16.33 -20.13 -21.39
C LEU A 37 -16.55 -21.64 -21.24
N GLU A 38 -16.34 -22.41 -22.31
CA GLU A 38 -16.45 -23.88 -22.27
C GLU A 38 -15.39 -24.52 -21.36
N ASP A 39 -14.15 -24.04 -21.38
CA ASP A 39 -13.08 -24.50 -20.49
C ASP A 39 -13.37 -24.15 -19.01
N VAL A 40 -13.89 -22.95 -18.74
CA VAL A 40 -14.34 -22.56 -17.39
C VAL A 40 -15.49 -23.44 -16.91
N VAL A 41 -16.48 -23.70 -17.77
CA VAL A 41 -17.60 -24.59 -17.44
C VAL A 41 -17.13 -26.02 -17.19
N ALA A 42 -16.11 -26.49 -17.92
CA ALA A 42 -15.52 -27.81 -17.74
C ALA A 42 -14.76 -27.95 -16.40
N ARG A 43 -14.19 -26.86 -15.88
CA ARG A 43 -13.42 -26.84 -14.62
C ARG A 43 -14.26 -26.58 -13.37
N LEU A 44 -15.52 -26.18 -13.52
CA LEU A 44 -16.39 -25.91 -12.37
C LEU A 44 -16.70 -27.23 -11.62
N PRO A 45 -16.53 -27.27 -10.29
CA PRO A 45 -16.78 -28.46 -9.50
C PRO A 45 -18.26 -28.84 -9.52
N ALA A 46 -18.57 -30.14 -9.51
CA ALA A 46 -19.94 -30.66 -9.57
C ALA A 46 -20.81 -30.20 -8.37
N SER A 47 -20.19 -29.82 -7.26
CA SER A 47 -20.86 -29.32 -6.05
C SER A 47 -21.37 -27.87 -6.17
N LEU A 48 -21.04 -27.15 -7.24
CA LEU A 48 -21.46 -25.75 -7.41
C LEU A 48 -22.98 -25.59 -7.56
N ASP A 49 -23.62 -26.58 -8.19
CA ASP A 49 -25.08 -26.66 -8.30
C ASP A 49 -25.73 -26.86 -6.91
N GLU A 50 -25.08 -27.58 -5.99
CA GLU A 50 -25.55 -27.80 -4.62
C GLU A 50 -25.38 -26.54 -3.76
N VAL A 51 -24.26 -25.82 -3.93
CA VAL A 51 -24.00 -24.55 -3.23
C VAL A 51 -24.98 -23.46 -3.65
N LEU A 52 -25.34 -23.36 -4.94
CA LEU A 52 -26.35 -22.41 -5.39
C LEU A 52 -27.77 -22.82 -4.97
N LEU A 53 -28.09 -24.12 -4.96
CA LEU A 53 -29.37 -24.59 -4.38
C LEU A 53 -29.48 -24.25 -2.90
N ALA A 54 -28.37 -24.35 -2.16
CA ALA A 54 -28.30 -23.96 -0.76
C ALA A 54 -28.49 -22.45 -0.56
N LEU A 55 -28.06 -21.62 -1.52
CA LEU A 55 -28.28 -20.17 -1.53
C LEU A 55 -29.72 -19.76 -1.89
N ASP A 56 -30.49 -20.62 -2.56
CA ASP A 56 -31.89 -20.40 -2.93
C ASP A 56 -32.90 -20.86 -1.86
N HIS A 57 -32.45 -21.52 -0.79
CA HIS A 57 -33.32 -21.92 0.33
C HIS A 57 -33.85 -20.67 1.07
N GLU A 58 -35.10 -20.68 1.56
CA GLU A 58 -35.72 -19.48 2.18
C GLU A 58 -34.89 -18.91 3.36
N GLY A 59 -34.13 -19.75 4.06
CA GLY A 59 -33.19 -19.35 5.11
C GLY A 59 -31.91 -18.68 4.62
N ALA A 60 -31.51 -18.89 3.36
CA ALA A 60 -30.35 -18.26 2.75
C ALA A 60 -30.63 -16.85 2.24
N GLN A 61 -31.90 -16.51 1.94
CA GLN A 61 -32.30 -15.12 1.68
C GLN A 61 -32.22 -14.24 2.93
N ASN A 62 -32.25 -14.84 4.12
CA ASN A 62 -31.99 -14.16 5.41
C ASN A 62 -30.50 -14.19 5.82
N LEU A 63 -29.66 -14.93 5.11
CA LEU A 63 -28.21 -14.74 5.15
C LEU A 63 -27.89 -13.62 4.16
N GLU A 64 -28.10 -12.36 4.56
CA GLU A 64 -27.64 -11.19 3.80
C GLU A 64 -26.18 -11.42 3.33
N PRO A 65 -25.90 -11.73 2.05
CA PRO A 65 -24.54 -11.70 1.58
C PRO A 65 -24.26 -10.22 1.32
N VAL A 66 -23.49 -9.61 2.22
CA VAL A 66 -22.70 -8.40 1.92
C VAL A 66 -23.51 -7.10 1.67
N LYS A 67 -24.57 -6.85 2.44
CA LYS A 67 -24.94 -5.46 2.79
C LYS A 67 -24.68 -5.11 4.26
N LYS A 68 -24.54 -6.13 5.11
CA LYS A 68 -23.97 -6.01 6.46
C LYS A 68 -22.75 -6.89 6.70
N PHE A 69 -21.98 -7.22 5.65
CA PHE A 69 -20.53 -7.18 5.84
C PHE A 69 -20.13 -5.70 5.90
N ARG A 70 -20.56 -5.01 6.97
CA ARG A 70 -19.59 -4.17 7.64
C ARG A 70 -18.53 -5.22 7.99
N PRO A 71 -17.32 -5.19 7.39
CA PRO A 71 -16.28 -6.04 7.92
C PRO A 71 -16.32 -5.88 9.43
N PRO A 72 -16.04 -6.93 10.22
CA PRO A 72 -15.81 -6.69 11.64
C PRO A 72 -14.97 -5.43 11.66
N THR A 73 -15.34 -4.41 12.43
CA THR A 73 -14.43 -3.30 12.64
C THR A 73 -13.26 -3.78 13.50
N GLU A 74 -12.76 -5.00 13.28
CA GLU A 74 -11.37 -5.10 12.91
C GLU A 74 -11.17 -4.04 11.83
N LYS A 75 -10.48 -2.96 12.17
CA LYS A 75 -9.77 -2.22 11.13
C LYS A 75 -9.24 -3.27 10.18
N PHE A 76 -9.78 -3.37 8.96
CA PHE A 76 -8.93 -3.82 7.87
C PHE A 76 -7.76 -2.88 8.04
N MET A 77 -6.63 -3.44 8.50
CA MET A 77 -5.40 -2.69 8.55
C MET A 77 -5.09 -2.39 7.08
N GLU A 78 -5.70 -1.32 6.55
CA GLU A 78 -5.13 -0.46 5.52
C GLU A 78 -3.72 0.03 5.95
N ASP A 79 -3.32 -0.31 7.17
CA ASP A 79 -2.05 -0.09 7.84
C ASP A 79 -0.97 -1.18 7.67
N CYS A 80 -1.18 -2.28 6.93
CA CYS A 80 -0.15 -3.34 6.86
C CYS A 80 0.67 -3.43 5.57
N THR A 81 0.24 -2.80 4.46
CA THR A 81 1.07 -2.72 3.25
C THR A 81 1.92 -1.45 3.29
N ARG A 82 3.09 -1.58 3.89
CA ARG A 82 4.14 -0.57 3.83
C ARG A 82 4.83 -0.63 2.46
N THR A 83 4.64 0.39 1.64
CA THR A 83 5.48 0.62 0.46
C THR A 83 6.80 1.23 0.91
N VAL A 84 7.89 0.49 0.74
CA VAL A 84 9.24 0.96 1.09
C VAL A 84 10.19 0.74 -0.08
N LEU A 85 10.89 1.79 -0.48
CA LEU A 85 11.93 1.71 -1.49
C LEU A 85 13.27 1.45 -0.80
N ARG A 86 13.68 0.17 -0.79
CA ARG A 86 14.92 -0.29 -0.15
C ARG A 86 16.16 -0.02 -0.99
N LEU A 87 16.48 1.26 -1.21
CA LEU A 87 17.73 1.66 -1.84
C LEU A 87 18.90 1.49 -0.88
N HIS A 88 20.08 1.16 -1.41
CA HIS A 88 21.32 1.23 -0.65
C HIS A 88 21.51 2.65 -0.09
N PRO A 89 21.98 2.85 1.16
CA PRO A 89 22.19 4.17 1.74
C PRO A 89 23.01 5.10 0.83
N ALA A 90 24.06 4.59 0.19
CA ALA A 90 24.88 5.29 -0.80
C ALA A 90 24.12 5.75 -2.06
N LEU A 91 23.05 5.05 -2.48
CA LEU A 91 22.26 5.35 -3.67
C LEU A 91 20.98 6.16 -3.41
N ALA A 92 20.55 6.26 -2.14
CA ALA A 92 19.33 6.96 -1.80
C ALA A 92 19.39 8.44 -2.26
N PRO A 93 18.32 8.96 -2.91
CA PRO A 93 18.31 10.33 -3.45
C PRO A 93 18.31 11.39 -2.35
N ILE A 94 17.68 11.08 -1.21
CA ILE A 94 17.71 11.87 0.01
C ILE A 94 18.33 10.97 1.07
N LYS A 95 19.34 11.45 1.78
CA LYS A 95 20.01 10.67 2.84
C LYS A 95 19.34 10.85 4.18
N LEU A 96 18.85 12.05 4.45
CA LEU A 96 18.32 12.43 5.76
C LEU A 96 17.09 13.31 5.58
N ALA A 97 16.02 13.00 6.30
CA ALA A 97 14.87 13.89 6.43
C ALA A 97 14.71 14.34 7.88
N VAL A 98 14.37 15.61 8.10
CA VAL A 98 14.22 16.21 9.44
C VAL A 98 12.80 16.71 9.61
N PHE A 99 12.15 16.32 10.71
CA PHE A 99 10.75 16.61 10.99
C PHE A 99 10.57 17.24 12.38
N PRO A 100 9.80 18.32 12.49
CA PRO A 100 9.35 18.82 13.78
C PRO A 100 8.11 18.02 14.25
N LEU A 101 8.05 17.66 15.53
CA LEU A 101 6.88 16.98 16.12
C LEU A 101 5.63 17.85 16.09
N LYS A 102 5.77 19.16 16.34
CA LYS A 102 4.69 20.13 16.19
C LYS A 102 5.15 21.37 15.45
N LYS A 103 4.42 21.71 14.39
CA LYS A 103 4.58 22.95 13.61
C LYS A 103 4.18 24.22 14.37
N ASN A 104 3.38 24.11 15.43
CA ASN A 104 2.83 25.27 16.15
C ASN A 104 3.85 25.93 17.09
N LYS A 105 5.00 25.29 17.38
CA LYS A 105 6.07 25.89 18.19
C LYS A 105 7.23 26.32 17.30
N PRO A 106 7.59 27.61 17.24
CA PRO A 106 8.66 28.10 16.39
C PRO A 106 10.03 27.54 16.80
N GLU A 107 10.29 27.36 18.10
CA GLU A 107 11.57 26.85 18.63
C GLU A 107 11.93 25.45 18.06
N ILE A 108 10.96 24.54 18.02
CA ILE A 108 11.16 23.18 17.47
C ILE A 108 11.44 23.25 15.96
N VAL A 109 10.71 24.12 15.26
CA VAL A 109 10.87 24.32 13.81
C VAL A 109 12.23 24.91 13.51
N GLU A 110 12.70 25.87 14.31
CA GLU A 110 14.03 26.47 14.18
C GLU A 110 15.14 25.45 14.45
N LEU A 111 15.01 24.62 15.49
CA LEU A 111 15.96 23.54 15.77
C LEU A 111 16.00 22.50 14.65
N ALA A 112 14.85 22.08 14.12
CA ALA A 112 14.80 21.18 12.97
C ALA A 112 15.48 21.79 11.73
N LYS A 113 15.28 23.09 11.48
CA LYS A 113 15.92 23.81 10.38
C LYS A 113 17.44 23.94 10.59
N SER A 114 17.90 24.19 11.81
CA SER A 114 19.33 24.30 12.12
C SER A 114 20.06 22.97 11.94
N ILE A 115 19.46 21.87 12.42
CA ILE A 115 19.94 20.49 12.18
C ILE A 115 20.05 20.24 10.68
N LYS A 116 18.98 20.54 9.92
CA LYS A 116 19.00 20.38 8.46
C LYS A 116 20.12 21.18 7.80
N GLN A 117 20.33 22.44 8.21
CA GLN A 117 21.42 23.27 7.68
C GLN A 117 22.81 22.72 7.99
N LYS A 118 23.02 22.12 9.18
CA LYS A 118 24.28 21.46 9.57
C LYS A 118 24.62 20.33 8.59
N PHE A 119 23.66 19.48 8.28
CA PHE A 119 23.87 18.29 7.43
C PHE A 119 23.78 18.56 5.92
N GLN A 120 23.08 19.62 5.50
CA GLN A 120 22.92 19.98 4.08
C GLN A 120 24.26 20.22 3.35
N LYS A 121 25.33 20.54 4.08
CA LYS A 121 26.68 20.74 3.52
C LYS A 121 27.36 19.44 3.07
N HIS A 122 26.96 18.31 3.66
CA HIS A 122 27.60 17.01 3.42
C HIS A 122 26.81 16.15 2.43
N PHE A 123 25.48 16.18 2.52
CA PHE A 123 24.62 15.36 1.68
C PHE A 123 23.22 15.94 1.53
N ARG A 124 22.42 15.33 0.66
CA ARG A 124 21.06 15.78 0.38
C ARG A 124 20.13 15.51 1.56
N THR A 125 19.67 16.59 2.18
CA THR A 125 18.76 16.58 3.32
C THR A 125 17.45 17.30 3.01
N VAL A 126 16.33 16.83 3.55
CA VAL A 126 15.01 17.45 3.40
C VAL A 126 14.40 17.79 4.76
N TYR A 127 13.63 18.88 4.79
CA TYR A 127 12.79 19.27 5.93
C TYR A 127 11.33 19.22 5.49
N ASP A 128 10.44 18.71 6.34
CA ASP A 128 9.01 18.63 6.06
C ASP A 128 8.18 18.76 7.36
N ASP A 129 7.21 19.67 7.37
CA ASP A 129 6.26 19.88 8.46
C ASP A 129 4.80 19.86 8.00
N SER A 130 4.57 19.40 6.77
CA SER A 130 3.27 19.50 6.09
C SER A 130 2.21 18.60 6.75
N ALA A 131 2.62 17.50 7.37
CA ALA A 131 1.74 16.46 7.88
C ALA A 131 2.22 15.92 9.24
N GLY A 132 1.41 15.10 9.89
CA GLY A 132 1.84 14.39 11.10
C GLY A 132 2.97 13.39 10.81
N ILE A 133 3.82 13.15 11.81
CA ILE A 133 5.03 12.32 11.70
C ILE A 133 4.79 10.98 11.01
N GLY A 134 3.72 10.26 11.35
CA GLY A 134 3.43 8.95 10.75
C GLY A 134 3.29 9.01 9.21
N ARG A 135 2.68 10.07 8.67
CA ARG A 135 2.57 10.27 7.22
C ARG A 135 3.90 10.69 6.60
N LEU A 136 4.69 11.48 7.31
CA LEU A 136 6.03 11.89 6.87
C LEU A 136 6.97 10.69 6.76
N TYR A 137 6.95 9.79 7.75
CA TYR A 137 7.70 8.54 7.69
C TYR A 137 7.30 7.67 6.50
N ARG A 138 6.00 7.49 6.24
CA ARG A 138 5.55 6.73 5.06
C ARG A 138 6.03 7.35 3.75
N ARG A 139 5.94 8.68 3.62
CA ARG A 139 6.46 9.40 2.44
C ARG A 139 7.96 9.18 2.25
N GLN A 140 8.75 9.20 3.32
CA GLN A 140 10.19 8.94 3.22
C GLN A 140 10.53 7.48 2.95
N ASP A 141 9.76 6.56 3.51
CA ASP A 141 9.89 5.13 3.23
C ASP A 141 9.64 4.87 1.73
N GLU A 142 8.65 5.52 1.13
CA GLU A 142 8.34 5.46 -0.31
C GLU A 142 9.43 6.10 -1.19
N ILE A 143 10.03 7.21 -0.75
CA ILE A 143 11.14 7.87 -1.46
C ILE A 143 12.45 7.07 -1.32
N GLY A 144 12.55 6.25 -0.27
CA GLY A 144 13.73 5.44 0.03
C GLY A 144 14.79 6.15 0.88
N THR A 145 14.42 7.22 1.60
CA THR A 145 15.31 7.92 2.53
C THR A 145 15.73 6.99 3.68
N PRO A 146 17.03 6.77 3.92
CA PRO A 146 17.49 5.77 4.89
C PRO A 146 17.27 6.20 6.34
N TYR A 147 17.48 7.49 6.67
CA TYR A 147 17.34 8.00 8.04
C TYR A 147 16.38 9.20 8.12
N CYS A 148 15.55 9.20 9.15
CA CYS A 148 14.64 10.30 9.49
C CYS A 148 14.93 10.79 10.92
N ILE A 149 15.07 12.09 11.11
CA ILE A 149 15.23 12.73 12.42
C ILE A 149 13.93 13.39 12.80
N THR A 150 13.49 13.17 14.03
CA THR A 150 12.34 13.84 14.62
C THR A 150 12.80 14.65 15.81
N VAL A 151 12.43 15.94 15.79
CA VAL A 151 12.68 16.90 16.87
C VAL A 151 11.41 17.05 17.68
N ASP A 152 11.47 16.70 18.96
CA ASP A 152 10.35 16.76 19.89
C ASP A 152 10.51 17.91 20.90
N PHE A 153 9.69 17.93 21.95
CA PHE A 153 9.78 18.96 22.99
C PHE A 153 10.98 18.74 23.90
N GLU A 154 11.31 17.48 24.17
CA GLU A 154 12.43 17.09 25.03
C GLU A 154 13.77 17.38 24.33
N SER A 155 13.79 17.43 22.99
CA SER A 155 14.95 17.88 22.22
C SER A 155 15.43 19.29 22.56
N LEU A 156 14.53 20.19 23.00
CA LEU A 156 14.89 21.55 23.40
C LEU A 156 15.53 21.60 24.79
N GLU A 157 15.21 20.65 25.65
CA GLU A 157 15.68 20.59 27.04
C GLU A 157 16.97 19.77 27.14
N ASP A 158 17.00 18.60 26.49
CA ASP A 158 18.05 17.60 26.64
C ASP A 158 19.07 17.60 25.49
N GLY A 159 18.80 18.35 24.41
CA GLY A 159 19.68 18.38 23.24
C GLY A 159 19.78 17.04 22.48
N THR A 160 18.80 16.16 22.66
CA THR A 160 18.73 14.84 22.00
C THR A 160 17.60 14.79 20.98
N VAL A 161 17.79 14.06 19.89
CA VAL A 161 16.76 13.87 18.85
C VAL A 161 16.51 12.38 18.61
N THR A 162 15.33 12.08 18.09
CA THR A 162 14.98 10.70 17.73
C THR A 162 15.37 10.45 16.27
N VAL A 163 16.25 9.47 16.05
CA VAL A 163 16.64 8.98 14.72
C VAL A 163 15.89 7.69 14.43
N ARG A 164 15.17 7.66 13.31
CA ARG A 164 14.48 6.48 12.78
C ARG A 164 15.19 5.95 11.55
N GLU A 165 15.47 4.66 11.55
CA GLU A 165 15.98 3.94 10.39
C GLU A 165 14.84 3.37 9.53
N ARG A 166 15.00 3.45 8.20
CA ARG A 166 14.03 2.92 7.24
C ARG A 166 13.90 1.39 7.36
N ASP A 167 14.97 0.63 7.22
CA ASP A 167 14.85 -0.82 7.01
C ASP A 167 14.37 -1.58 8.24
N THR A 168 14.92 -1.24 9.40
CA THR A 168 14.62 -1.87 10.70
C THR A 168 13.41 -1.25 11.41
N MET A 169 13.03 -0.03 11.05
CA MET A 169 12.10 0.81 11.82
C MET A 169 12.56 1.13 13.25
N ALA A 170 13.83 0.87 13.59
CA ALA A 170 14.38 1.21 14.88
C ALA A 170 14.33 2.72 15.11
N GLN A 171 14.03 3.10 16.34
CA GLN A 171 14.05 4.49 16.81
C GLN A 171 15.03 4.59 17.96
N GLU A 172 16.04 5.43 17.80
CA GLU A 172 17.11 5.63 18.78
C GLU A 172 17.18 7.12 19.14
N ARG A 173 17.41 7.43 20.42
CA ARG A 173 17.71 8.80 20.85
C ARG A 173 19.20 9.02 20.79
N VAL A 174 19.60 10.06 20.06
CA VAL A 174 21.00 10.43 19.83
C VAL A 174 21.19 11.91 20.14
N ALA A 175 22.29 12.27 20.78
CA ALA A 175 22.64 13.67 21.03
C ALA A 175 22.89 14.41 19.71
N ILE A 176 22.51 15.68 19.64
CA ILE A 176 22.67 16.48 18.42
C ILE A 176 24.14 16.63 18.00
N ASP A 177 25.04 16.59 18.98
CA ASP A 177 26.48 16.67 18.75
C ASP A 177 27.03 15.39 18.14
N ASP A 178 26.55 14.22 18.59
CA ASP A 178 26.99 12.90 18.12
C ASP A 178 26.32 12.44 16.81
N LEU A 179 25.26 13.14 16.36
CA LEU A 179 24.53 12.79 15.14
C LEU A 179 25.42 12.61 13.90
N HIS A 180 26.46 13.44 13.78
CA HIS A 180 27.36 13.39 12.62
C HIS A 180 28.12 12.08 12.58
N ASP A 181 28.74 11.71 13.69
CA ASP A 181 29.55 10.50 13.81
C ASP A 181 28.68 9.25 13.84
N TYR A 182 27.42 9.38 14.27
CA TYR A 182 26.42 8.33 14.19
C TYR A 182 25.99 8.03 12.73
N LEU A 183 25.76 9.06 11.91
CA LEU A 183 25.18 8.92 10.57
C LEU A 183 26.20 8.62 9.47
N LEU A 184 27.41 9.20 9.52
CA LEU A 184 28.45 9.01 8.50
C LEU A 184 28.78 7.55 8.19
N PRO A 185 29.18 6.71 9.17
CA PRO A 185 29.55 5.33 8.89
C PRO A 185 28.35 4.51 8.40
N ARG A 186 27.12 4.89 8.78
CA ARG A 186 25.88 4.22 8.38
C ARG A 186 25.39 4.61 6.98
N LEU A 187 25.73 5.82 6.54
CA LEU A 187 25.42 6.31 5.20
C LEU A 187 26.46 5.87 4.16
N GLU A 188 27.58 5.28 4.61
CA GLU A 188 28.73 4.88 3.78
C GLU A 188 29.26 6.05 2.94
N LEU A 189 29.36 7.23 3.57
CA LEU A 189 29.88 8.46 2.97
C LEU A 189 31.28 8.80 3.49
#